data_AF-A0AAW8B2B3-F1
#
_entry.id   AF-A0AAW8B2B3-F1
#
_cell.length_a   1.000
_cell.length_b   1.000
_cell.length_c   1.000
_cell.angle_alpha   90.00
_cell.angle_beta   90.00
_cell.angle_gamma   90.00
#
_symmetry.space_group_name_H-M   'P 1'
#
loop_
_entity.id
_entity.type
_entity.pdbx_description
1 polymer ?
#
loop_
_entity_poly.entity_id
_entity_poly.type
_entity_poly.pdbx_seq_one_letter_code
_entity_poly.pdbx_strand_id
1 'polypeptide(L)'
;MTTSVVSMGLFVAAPLTATAAGDKAEVDARIYATDRDAGYVQPTAWGEKPNPLYYGDPPKAGRWDGTPQPSETLPAGVTEAQVMKAGTVISAENFDKVKDMYFEGKRVGDMITENTEWMIREKNLKINTRHSEFIEMDPKYMQATIDGKDKVTFDPATREVGNWTAGMFFDPQDILKTFDEKTQTSSDPHAGDKLIWNLRSPTYGATMDLRHISWVFLDAHEGIERIQRWWARRYYMEGRLDGGPVSEGDGTIMQKTVLVAIYPQDIKGIGIFSTRYNDPSAKTPDDVFAYLKSVRRARRLSGNAWMDPIGGTVQLYDDWDIWDAVPTKYKDVTLKGKRWMFAIAHAPLMTVDLRYKNTREEFPAVDMDNAPHFFPAPQVQWEPREVWHIEGTPPDEHPYSKKVVYMEVDYPRPYQGEAYDKNGKFWKTFIFQNRADIGDDGYKAIMPVVGHTIDWKAEFSTTWSSNMKANPEGVEEQDVSLKTLIALAR
;
A
#
# COMPACT_ATOMS: atom_id res chain seq x y z
N MET A 1 5.20 -67.90 23.92
CA MET A 1 4.71 -67.05 22.81
C MET A 1 3.89 -65.95 23.45
N THR A 2 4.56 -64.84 23.71
CA THR A 2 4.13 -63.75 24.59
C THR A 2 4.15 -62.45 23.80
N THR A 3 3.11 -61.66 24.01
CA THR A 3 2.98 -60.23 23.72
C THR A 3 4.26 -59.46 24.02
N SER A 4 4.62 -58.50 23.16
CA SER A 4 5.44 -57.33 23.54
C SER A 4 5.29 -56.17 22.55
N VAL A 5 5.12 -55.00 23.17
CA VAL A 5 4.99 -53.63 22.68
C VAL A 5 6.39 -53.01 22.54
N VAL A 6 6.68 -52.21 21.51
CA VAL A 6 7.77 -51.20 21.56
C VAL A 6 7.44 -49.93 20.74
N SER A 7 7.24 -48.84 21.48
CA SER A 7 7.71 -47.45 21.29
C SER A 7 7.29 -46.61 20.06
N MET A 8 6.28 -45.76 20.26
CA MET A 8 6.21 -44.43 19.61
C MET A 8 7.28 -43.51 20.23
N GLY A 9 8.25 -43.08 19.41
CA GLY A 9 9.14 -41.97 19.76
C GLY A 9 8.48 -40.63 19.44
N LEU A 10 8.45 -39.74 20.43
CA LEU A 10 7.96 -38.36 20.34
C LEU A 10 8.68 -37.59 19.21
N PHE A 11 7.94 -37.16 18.18
CA PHE A 11 8.21 -35.87 17.56
C PHE A 11 7.41 -34.83 18.35
N VAL A 12 8.11 -34.06 19.18
CA VAL A 12 7.58 -32.83 19.77
C VAL A 12 7.38 -31.85 18.61
N ALA A 13 6.19 -31.85 18.03
CA ALA A 13 5.71 -30.73 17.25
C ALA A 13 5.53 -29.58 18.24
N ALA A 14 6.38 -28.56 18.16
CA ALA A 14 6.08 -27.28 18.77
C ALA A 14 4.70 -26.84 18.24
N PRO A 15 3.74 -26.50 19.10
CA PRO A 15 2.45 -26.04 18.62
C PRO A 15 2.66 -24.71 17.91
N LEU A 16 2.20 -24.61 16.66
CA LEU A 16 1.92 -23.33 16.00
C LEU A 16 0.77 -22.68 16.76
N THR A 17 1.09 -22.07 17.91
CA THR A 17 0.16 -21.21 18.62
C THR A 17 0.13 -19.86 17.91
N ALA A 18 -0.84 -19.67 17.02
CA ALA A 18 -1.56 -18.40 17.05
C ALA A 18 -2.16 -18.34 18.47
N THR A 19 -1.52 -17.60 19.37
CA THR A 19 -1.96 -17.55 20.75
C THR A 19 -3.32 -16.86 20.77
N ALA A 20 -4.30 -17.45 21.46
CA ALA A 20 -5.57 -16.79 21.77
C ALA A 20 -5.38 -15.42 22.50
N ALA A 21 -4.15 -15.12 22.94
CA ALA A 21 -3.74 -13.82 23.45
C ALA A 21 -3.59 -12.74 22.36
N GLY A 22 -3.19 -13.10 21.13
CA GLY A 22 -3.12 -12.19 19.98
C GLY A 22 -4.50 -11.69 19.57
N ASP A 23 -5.43 -12.62 19.34
CA ASP A 23 -6.83 -12.31 19.02
C ASP A 23 -7.50 -11.47 20.13
N LYS A 24 -7.16 -11.73 21.41
CA LYS A 24 -7.70 -10.99 22.55
C LYS A 24 -7.18 -9.55 22.61
N ALA A 25 -5.89 -9.32 22.36
CA ALA A 25 -5.32 -7.97 22.32
C ALA A 25 -5.86 -7.13 21.15
N GLU A 26 -6.15 -7.77 20.01
CA GLU A 26 -6.77 -7.14 18.84
C GLU A 26 -8.25 -6.79 19.08
N VAL A 27 -8.97 -7.63 19.83
CA VAL A 27 -10.35 -7.39 20.28
C VAL A 27 -10.45 -6.27 21.34
N ASP A 28 -9.43 -6.09 22.18
CA ASP A 28 -9.40 -5.10 23.27
C ASP A 28 -8.83 -3.72 22.82
N ALA A 29 -8.37 -3.59 21.57
CA ALA A 29 -7.83 -2.33 21.03
C ALA A 29 -8.93 -1.28 20.76
N ARG A 30 -8.64 -0.01 21.06
CA ARG A 30 -9.57 1.11 20.82
C ARG A 30 -9.91 1.22 19.32
N ILE A 31 -11.19 1.41 19.03
CA ILE A 31 -11.81 1.15 17.73
C ILE A 31 -11.58 2.33 16.77
N TYR A 32 -11.36 3.53 17.32
CA TYR A 32 -11.25 4.75 16.53
C TYR A 32 -10.18 5.69 17.11
N ALA A 33 -9.62 6.54 16.25
CA ALA A 33 -8.86 7.72 16.69
C ALA A 33 -9.71 8.70 17.53
N THR A 34 -11.04 8.58 17.49
CA THR A 34 -12.00 9.39 18.25
C THR A 34 -12.17 8.97 19.71
N ASP A 35 -11.57 7.86 20.16
CA ASP A 35 -11.57 7.44 21.57
C ASP A 35 -10.41 8.07 22.36
N ARG A 36 -9.87 9.18 21.85
CA ARG A 36 -8.96 10.08 22.53
C ARG A 36 -9.65 11.45 22.57
N ASP A 37 -9.44 12.20 23.65
CA ASP A 37 -10.16 13.42 23.97
C ASP A 37 -10.35 14.33 22.74
N ALA A 38 -11.47 15.07 22.68
CA ALA A 38 -11.71 16.04 21.61
C ALA A 38 -10.49 16.97 21.45
N GLY A 39 -9.85 16.94 20.27
CA GLY A 39 -8.57 17.62 20.02
C GLY A 39 -7.34 16.71 19.94
N TYR A 40 -7.52 15.40 19.97
CA TYR A 40 -6.43 14.45 19.78
C TYR A 40 -5.86 14.50 18.34
N VAL A 41 -4.62 14.97 18.24
CA VAL A 41 -3.69 14.72 17.14
C VAL A 41 -2.95 13.42 17.49
N GLN A 42 -2.65 12.55 16.50
CA GLN A 42 -1.69 11.44 16.72
C GLN A 42 -0.48 11.98 17.51
N PRO A 43 0.17 11.32 18.46
CA PRO A 43 1.44 11.79 19.01
C PRO A 43 2.53 11.40 18.02
N THR A 44 3.45 12.30 17.68
CA THR A 44 4.73 11.85 17.16
C THR A 44 5.35 11.11 18.32
N ALA A 45 6.20 10.13 18.04
CA ALA A 45 6.79 9.33 19.08
C ALA A 45 7.38 10.18 20.24
N TRP A 46 7.74 11.46 20.01
CA TRP A 46 8.39 12.33 21.01
C TRP A 46 8.07 13.85 20.98
N GLY A 47 7.05 14.34 20.26
CA GLY A 47 6.79 15.78 20.12
C GLY A 47 7.90 16.54 19.37
N GLU A 48 8.79 15.82 18.69
CA GLU A 48 9.90 16.36 17.92
C GLU A 48 9.41 16.82 16.54
N LYS A 49 9.93 17.95 16.07
CA LYS A 49 9.64 18.47 14.73
C LYS A 49 10.20 17.50 13.68
N PRO A 50 9.60 17.44 12.48
CA PRO A 50 10.20 16.74 11.35
C PRO A 50 11.66 17.14 11.20
N ASN A 51 12.55 16.16 11.08
CA ASN A 51 13.94 16.46 10.84
C ASN A 51 14.06 17.05 9.42
N PRO A 52 14.45 18.33 9.26
CA PRO A 52 14.58 18.97 7.95
C PRO A 52 15.66 18.31 7.08
N LEU A 53 16.49 17.43 7.65
CA LEU A 53 17.44 16.62 6.90
C LEU A 53 16.75 15.66 5.91
N TYR A 54 15.53 15.20 6.21
CA TYR A 54 14.89 14.11 5.49
C TYR A 54 13.82 14.57 4.49
N TYR A 55 13.41 15.83 4.56
CA TYR A 55 12.29 16.37 3.80
C TYR A 55 12.61 17.80 3.37
N GLY A 56 12.16 18.21 2.17
CA GLY A 56 12.50 19.51 1.57
C GLY A 56 12.29 20.72 2.50
N ASP A 57 12.88 21.87 2.12
CA ASP A 57 12.82 23.10 2.92
C ASP A 57 11.88 24.16 2.28
N PRO A 58 10.70 24.46 2.88
CA PRO A 58 10.09 23.83 4.05
C PRO A 58 9.37 22.50 3.70
N PRO A 59 9.07 21.64 4.70
CA PRO A 59 8.29 20.43 4.47
C PRO A 59 6.92 20.75 3.86
N LYS A 60 6.54 20.01 2.81
CA LYS A 60 5.42 20.38 1.93
C LYS A 60 4.03 19.97 2.45
N ALA A 61 3.95 19.16 3.49
CA ALA A 61 2.71 18.76 4.17
C ALA A 61 2.49 19.52 5.50
N GLY A 62 1.22 19.72 5.87
CA GLY A 62 0.76 20.57 6.99
C GLY A 62 1.40 20.25 8.35
N ARG A 63 1.34 21.22 9.28
CA ARG A 63 2.04 21.11 10.57
C ARG A 63 1.28 20.30 11.59
N TRP A 64 2.06 19.66 12.44
CA TRP A 64 1.66 18.98 13.68
C TRP A 64 0.79 19.81 14.64
N ASP A 65 1.01 21.13 14.67
CA ASP A 65 0.41 22.04 15.64
C ASP A 65 -0.87 22.73 15.12
N GLY A 66 -1.38 22.30 13.96
CA GLY A 66 -2.57 22.88 13.34
C GLY A 66 -2.37 24.31 12.84
N THR A 67 -1.13 24.80 12.73
CA THR A 67 -0.83 26.12 12.15
C THR A 67 -0.59 26.04 10.64
N PRO A 68 -1.03 27.05 9.86
CA PRO A 68 -0.84 27.03 8.42
C PRO A 68 0.62 27.03 7.96
N GLN A 69 0.98 26.16 7.02
CA GLN A 69 2.26 26.23 6.28
C GLN A 69 2.28 27.37 5.25
N PRO A 70 3.45 27.81 4.76
CA PRO A 70 3.55 28.79 3.67
C PRO A 70 2.81 28.37 2.38
N SER A 71 2.67 27.06 2.12
CA SER A 71 1.91 26.49 1.00
C SER A 71 0.40 26.68 1.11
N GLU A 72 -0.10 27.04 2.30
CA GLU A 72 -1.51 27.37 2.59
C GLU A 72 -1.80 28.87 2.41
N THR A 73 -0.79 29.66 1.99
CA THR A 73 -1.01 31.06 1.62
C THR A 73 -2.01 31.10 0.47
N LEU A 74 -3.16 31.75 0.72
CA LEU A 74 -4.16 31.94 -0.32
C LEU A 74 -3.55 32.68 -1.51
N PRO A 75 -3.83 32.25 -2.76
CA PRO A 75 -3.39 32.99 -3.93
C PRO A 75 -3.85 34.45 -3.88
N ALA A 76 -3.05 35.35 -4.45
CA ALA A 76 -3.38 36.78 -4.46
C ALA A 76 -4.79 37.01 -5.04
N GLY A 77 -5.63 37.75 -4.30
CA GLY A 77 -7.01 38.04 -4.69
C GLY A 77 -8.05 37.02 -4.24
N VAL A 78 -7.65 35.90 -3.63
CA VAL A 78 -8.56 34.94 -3.00
C VAL A 78 -8.94 35.45 -1.60
N THR A 79 -10.25 35.46 -1.32
CA THR A 79 -10.83 35.89 -0.04
C THR A 79 -11.23 34.70 0.81
N GLU A 80 -11.43 34.90 2.12
CA GLU A 80 -11.89 33.85 3.05
C GLU A 80 -13.20 33.18 2.62
N ALA A 81 -14.08 33.91 1.92
CA ALA A 81 -15.35 33.37 1.42
C ALA A 81 -15.17 32.28 0.35
N GLN A 82 -14.01 32.24 -0.29
CA GLN A 82 -13.64 31.25 -1.30
C GLN A 82 -12.90 30.05 -0.69
N VAL A 83 -12.65 30.07 0.62
CA VAL A 83 -11.96 28.97 1.31
C VAL A 83 -12.97 27.91 1.72
N MET A 84 -12.74 26.68 1.29
CA MET A 84 -13.50 25.51 1.70
C MET A 84 -13.11 25.15 3.14
N LYS A 85 -14.11 24.89 3.99
CA LYS A 85 -13.85 24.44 5.36
C LYS A 85 -13.44 22.97 5.37
N ALA A 86 -12.51 22.60 6.23
CA ALA A 86 -12.27 21.18 6.53
C ALA A 86 -13.56 20.52 7.06
N GLY A 87 -13.72 19.23 6.79
CA GLY A 87 -14.94 18.47 7.02
C GLY A 87 -16.01 18.67 5.94
N THR A 88 -15.76 19.48 4.92
CA THR A 88 -16.66 19.55 3.76
C THR A 88 -16.61 18.22 3.03
N VAL A 89 -17.76 17.56 2.93
CA VAL A 89 -17.93 16.35 2.10
C VAL A 89 -18.18 16.77 0.66
N ILE A 90 -17.20 16.58 -0.22
CA ILE A 90 -17.35 16.78 -1.66
C ILE A 90 -18.19 15.62 -2.21
N SER A 91 -19.23 15.94 -2.96
CA SER A 91 -20.16 14.98 -3.59
C SER A 91 -20.77 15.56 -4.85
N ALA A 92 -21.47 14.76 -5.65
CA ALA A 92 -22.17 15.23 -6.85
C ALA A 92 -23.06 16.47 -6.59
N GLU A 93 -23.72 16.55 -5.43
CA GLU A 93 -24.66 17.61 -5.08
C GLU A 93 -24.02 19.00 -4.93
N ASN A 94 -22.74 19.05 -4.51
CA ASN A 94 -22.05 20.30 -4.23
C ASN A 94 -20.80 20.52 -5.08
N PHE A 95 -20.40 19.54 -5.90
CA PHE A 95 -19.11 19.57 -6.59
C PHE A 95 -18.92 20.82 -7.44
N ASP A 96 -19.94 21.23 -8.22
CA ASP A 96 -19.86 22.44 -9.04
C ASP A 96 -19.70 23.74 -8.23
N LYS A 97 -20.13 23.74 -6.97
CA LYS A 97 -19.93 24.87 -6.06
C LYS A 97 -18.53 24.83 -5.44
N VAL A 98 -18.06 23.66 -5.00
CA VAL A 98 -16.82 23.55 -4.23
C VAL A 98 -15.56 23.44 -5.10
N LYS A 99 -15.66 23.01 -6.36
CA LYS A 99 -14.51 22.85 -7.26
C LYS A 99 -13.74 24.15 -7.53
N ASP A 100 -14.42 25.29 -7.43
CA ASP A 100 -13.84 26.63 -7.59
C ASP A 100 -13.36 27.25 -6.27
N MET A 101 -13.60 26.57 -5.14
CA MET A 101 -13.09 26.98 -3.84
C MET A 101 -11.64 26.57 -3.66
N TYR A 102 -11.01 27.10 -2.62
CA TYR A 102 -9.63 26.82 -2.22
C TYR A 102 -9.59 26.04 -0.91
N PHE A 103 -8.76 25.02 -0.84
CA PHE A 103 -8.47 24.26 0.36
C PHE A 103 -6.96 24.16 0.51
N GLU A 104 -6.43 24.63 1.64
CA GLU A 104 -4.98 24.70 1.89
C GLU A 104 -4.21 25.46 0.78
N GLY A 105 -4.79 26.58 0.31
CA GLY A 105 -4.21 27.39 -0.77
C GLY A 105 -4.32 26.77 -2.16
N LYS A 106 -4.90 25.57 -2.31
CA LYS A 106 -5.06 24.86 -3.59
C LYS A 106 -6.51 24.91 -4.06
N ARG A 107 -6.72 25.12 -5.35
CA ARG A 107 -8.07 25.05 -5.92
C ARG A 107 -8.55 23.58 -5.87
N VAL A 108 -9.74 23.36 -5.33
CA VAL A 108 -10.29 22.02 -5.09
C VAL A 108 -10.39 21.20 -6.37
N GLY A 109 -10.82 21.81 -7.49
CA GLY A 109 -10.91 21.15 -8.78
C GLY A 109 -9.56 20.65 -9.33
N ASP A 110 -8.46 21.30 -8.98
CA ASP A 110 -7.12 20.90 -9.46
C ASP A 110 -6.62 19.64 -8.74
N MET A 111 -7.18 19.36 -7.56
CA MET A 111 -6.90 18.18 -6.73
C MET A 111 -7.74 16.95 -7.11
N ILE A 112 -8.59 17.07 -8.12
CA ILE A 112 -9.49 16.01 -8.57
C ILE A 112 -9.09 15.63 -10.00
N THR A 113 -8.82 14.34 -10.23
CA THR A 113 -8.54 13.82 -11.58
C THR A 113 -9.84 13.73 -12.38
N GLU A 114 -9.75 13.65 -13.71
CA GLU A 114 -10.94 13.46 -14.57
C GLU A 114 -11.73 12.21 -14.16
N ASN A 115 -11.04 11.09 -13.91
CA ASN A 115 -11.69 9.86 -13.43
C ASN A 115 -12.27 10.02 -12.03
N THR A 116 -11.64 10.82 -11.15
CA THR A 116 -12.19 11.11 -9.81
C THR A 116 -13.43 11.98 -9.89
N GLU A 117 -13.45 12.99 -10.75
CA GLU A 117 -14.64 13.80 -11.03
C GLU A 117 -15.77 12.91 -11.56
N TRP A 118 -15.48 12.03 -12.51
CA TRP A 118 -16.45 11.05 -13.00
C TRP A 118 -16.98 10.16 -11.87
N MET A 119 -16.12 9.65 -10.98
CA MET A 119 -16.56 8.85 -9.82
C MET A 119 -17.45 9.67 -8.86
N ILE A 120 -17.13 10.95 -8.62
CA ILE A 120 -17.94 11.84 -7.77
C ILE A 120 -19.32 12.05 -8.38
N ARG A 121 -19.38 12.38 -9.67
CA ARG A 121 -20.62 12.74 -10.37
C ARG A 121 -21.51 11.54 -10.67
N GLU A 122 -20.91 10.46 -11.18
CA GLU A 122 -21.63 9.35 -11.79
C GLU A 122 -21.68 8.10 -10.90
N LYS A 123 -20.76 7.99 -9.94
CA LYS A 123 -20.61 6.77 -9.11
C LYS A 123 -20.82 7.01 -7.62
N ASN A 124 -21.22 8.21 -7.21
CA ASN A 124 -21.49 8.55 -5.80
C ASN A 124 -20.24 8.46 -4.89
N LEU A 125 -19.04 8.69 -5.44
CA LEU A 125 -17.86 8.90 -4.59
C LEU A 125 -18.05 10.16 -3.75
N LYS A 126 -17.80 10.04 -2.45
CA LYS A 126 -17.79 11.15 -1.51
C LYS A 126 -16.40 11.31 -0.90
N ILE A 127 -15.92 12.55 -0.82
CA ILE A 127 -14.60 12.87 -0.26
C ILE A 127 -14.82 13.75 0.98
N ASN A 128 -14.67 13.16 2.16
CA ASN A 128 -14.72 13.88 3.44
C ASN A 128 -13.36 14.52 3.70
N THR A 129 -13.28 15.84 3.61
CA THR A 129 -11.97 16.53 3.63
C THR A 129 -11.46 16.78 5.05
N ARG A 130 -10.14 16.67 5.26
CA ARG A 130 -9.42 17.07 6.48
C ARG A 130 -8.19 17.88 6.11
N HIS A 131 -7.62 18.57 7.10
CA HIS A 131 -6.33 19.20 6.94
C HIS A 131 -5.20 18.18 6.78
N SER A 132 -4.22 18.53 5.96
CA SER A 132 -3.04 17.70 5.70
C SER A 132 -2.13 17.67 6.92
N GLU A 133 -1.63 16.48 7.24
CA GLU A 133 -0.63 16.31 8.28
C GLU A 133 0.71 15.84 7.72
N PHE A 134 1.79 16.28 8.37
CA PHE A 134 3.12 15.79 8.07
C PHE A 134 3.24 14.30 8.40
N ILE A 135 3.86 13.54 7.51
CA ILE A 135 4.10 12.11 7.68
C ILE A 135 5.59 11.87 7.87
N GLU A 136 5.95 11.32 9.02
CA GLU A 136 7.32 11.02 9.38
C GLU A 136 7.67 9.57 9.05
N MET A 137 8.62 9.35 8.14
CA MET A 137 9.21 8.04 7.90
C MET A 137 10.22 7.71 9.00
N ASP A 138 10.53 6.42 9.17
CA ASP A 138 11.53 5.98 10.13
C ASP A 138 12.89 6.66 9.90
N PRO A 139 13.51 7.28 10.94
CA PRO A 139 14.80 7.93 10.81
C PRO A 139 15.92 7.02 10.31
N LYS A 140 15.89 5.71 10.65
CA LYS A 140 16.90 4.75 10.14
C LYS A 140 16.74 4.55 8.64
N TYR A 141 15.51 4.50 8.14
CA TYR A 141 15.22 4.35 6.72
C TYR A 141 15.67 5.58 5.92
N MET A 142 15.41 6.77 6.46
CA MET A 142 15.87 8.02 5.84
C MET A 142 17.40 8.15 5.90
N GLN A 143 18.03 7.82 7.02
CA GLN A 143 19.49 7.86 7.15
C GLN A 143 20.17 6.86 6.21
N ALA A 144 19.64 5.63 6.10
CA ALA A 144 20.15 4.63 5.16
C ALA A 144 20.07 5.11 3.70
N THR A 145 19.01 5.86 3.36
CA THR A 145 18.89 6.50 2.04
C THR A 145 20.03 7.49 1.81
N ILE A 146 20.33 8.37 2.78
CA ILE A 146 21.42 9.34 2.69
C ILE A 146 22.78 8.64 2.57
N ASP A 147 23.03 7.64 3.40
CA ASP A 147 24.31 6.92 3.46
C ASP A 147 24.57 6.05 2.20
N GLY A 148 23.49 5.67 1.50
CA GLY A 148 23.52 4.84 0.29
C GLY A 148 23.47 5.63 -1.01
N LYS A 149 22.99 6.87 -0.99
CA LYS A 149 22.69 7.71 -2.16
C LYS A 149 23.81 7.80 -3.20
N ASP A 150 25.06 8.01 -2.77
CA ASP A 150 26.21 8.13 -3.68
C ASP A 150 26.71 6.78 -4.23
N LYS A 151 26.19 5.66 -3.71
CA LYS A 151 26.58 4.30 -4.10
C LYS A 151 25.62 3.71 -5.12
N VAL A 152 24.33 3.99 -5.02
CA VAL A 152 23.31 3.43 -5.91
C VAL A 152 23.56 3.90 -7.34
N THR A 153 23.65 2.95 -8.27
CA THR A 153 23.84 3.23 -9.69
C THR A 153 22.57 2.93 -10.47
N PHE A 154 22.34 3.69 -11.54
CA PHE A 154 21.29 3.44 -12.54
C PHE A 154 21.92 3.38 -13.92
N ASP A 155 21.70 2.31 -14.67
CA ASP A 155 22.13 2.21 -16.07
C ASP A 155 21.01 2.70 -17.00
N PRO A 156 21.17 3.84 -17.70
CA PRO A 156 20.15 4.39 -18.59
C PRO A 156 19.75 3.47 -19.75
N ALA A 157 20.67 2.61 -20.21
CA ALA A 157 20.43 1.76 -21.37
C ALA A 157 19.56 0.55 -21.03
N THR A 158 19.75 0.00 -19.83
CA THR A 158 19.04 -1.21 -19.37
C THR A 158 17.93 -0.90 -18.37
N ARG A 159 17.93 0.31 -17.79
CA ARG A 159 17.06 0.77 -16.69
C ARG A 159 17.26 -0.02 -15.39
N GLU A 160 18.40 -0.72 -15.30
CA GLU A 160 18.78 -1.56 -14.17
C GLU A 160 19.46 -0.75 -13.06
N VAL A 161 19.32 -1.23 -11.82
CA VAL A 161 19.96 -0.65 -10.63
C VAL A 161 21.08 -1.54 -10.10
N GLY A 162 22.03 -0.93 -9.40
CA GLY A 162 23.12 -1.65 -8.74
C GLY A 162 23.55 -0.96 -7.46
N ASN A 163 24.31 -1.68 -6.63
CA ASN A 163 24.95 -1.19 -5.40
C ASN A 163 23.99 -0.59 -4.35
N TRP A 164 22.70 -0.90 -4.42
CA TRP A 164 21.76 -0.58 -3.34
C TRP A 164 21.99 -1.50 -2.13
N THR A 165 21.66 -0.99 -0.94
CA THR A 165 21.88 -1.73 0.32
C THR A 165 20.67 -1.60 1.26
N ALA A 166 20.18 -0.39 1.50
CA ALA A 166 19.00 -0.12 2.34
C ALA A 166 18.44 1.29 2.06
N GLY A 167 17.28 1.62 2.64
CA GLY A 167 16.60 2.88 2.38
C GLY A 167 15.93 2.92 1.01
N MET A 168 15.64 4.12 0.50
CA MET A 168 15.17 4.31 -0.87
C MET A 168 16.32 4.03 -1.85
N PHE A 169 16.00 3.55 -3.05
CA PHE A 169 16.98 3.40 -4.13
C PHE A 169 17.44 4.78 -4.62
N PHE A 170 16.49 5.69 -4.82
CA PHE A 170 16.72 7.05 -5.28
C PHE A 170 15.97 8.02 -4.38
N ASP A 171 16.68 8.95 -3.78
CA ASP A 171 16.10 10.01 -2.95
C ASP A 171 15.18 10.90 -3.81
N PRO A 172 13.86 10.98 -3.52
CA PRO A 172 12.94 11.85 -4.27
C PRO A 172 13.34 13.32 -4.25
N GLN A 173 14.12 13.76 -3.26
CA GLN A 173 14.65 15.13 -3.20
C GLN A 173 15.66 15.42 -4.31
N ASP A 174 16.35 14.41 -4.87
CA ASP A 174 17.19 14.61 -6.05
C ASP A 174 16.38 14.70 -7.34
N ILE A 175 15.29 13.95 -7.41
CA ILE A 175 14.37 14.00 -8.56
C ILE A 175 13.70 15.38 -8.63
N LEU A 176 13.43 16.00 -7.48
CA LEU A 176 12.96 17.39 -7.42
C LEU A 176 13.98 18.39 -8.01
N LYS A 177 15.29 18.14 -7.90
CA LYS A 177 16.32 19.05 -8.47
C LYS A 177 16.31 19.04 -10.00
N THR A 178 15.90 17.94 -10.61
CA THR A 178 15.77 17.82 -12.07
C THR A 178 14.38 18.21 -12.57
N PHE A 179 13.43 18.48 -11.68
CA PHE A 179 12.04 18.78 -12.03
C PHE A 179 11.79 20.29 -12.19
N ASP A 180 11.28 20.70 -13.35
CA ASP A 180 10.83 22.06 -13.61
C ASP A 180 9.33 22.18 -13.31
N GLU A 181 8.99 22.94 -12.26
CA GLU A 181 7.61 23.14 -11.83
C GLU A 181 6.77 23.96 -12.83
N LYS A 182 7.38 24.79 -13.67
CA LYS A 182 6.66 25.60 -14.66
C LYS A 182 6.24 24.76 -15.86
N THR A 183 7.12 23.87 -16.32
CA THR A 183 6.82 23.00 -17.47
C THR A 183 6.23 21.66 -17.06
N GLN A 184 6.25 21.32 -15.76
CA GLN A 184 5.83 20.02 -15.22
C GLN A 184 6.61 18.84 -15.81
N THR A 185 7.91 19.03 -16.08
CA THR A 185 8.79 18.03 -16.70
C THR A 185 10.07 17.85 -15.90
N SER A 186 10.60 16.63 -15.88
CA SER A 186 11.95 16.37 -15.40
C SER A 186 12.97 16.41 -16.55
N SER A 187 14.14 16.99 -16.29
CA SER A 187 15.30 16.89 -17.19
C SER A 187 15.98 15.51 -17.11
N ASP A 188 15.69 14.72 -16.06
CA ASP A 188 16.04 13.31 -15.98
C ASP A 188 14.96 12.47 -16.68
N PRO A 189 15.25 11.86 -17.85
CA PRO A 189 14.30 11.05 -18.60
C PRO A 189 13.92 9.75 -17.88
N HIS A 190 14.69 9.34 -16.86
CA HIS A 190 14.47 8.10 -16.10
C HIS A 190 13.88 8.35 -14.70
N ALA A 191 13.39 9.57 -14.43
CA ALA A 191 12.79 9.89 -13.14
C ALA A 191 11.62 8.96 -12.77
N GLY A 192 10.82 8.53 -13.77
CA GLY A 192 9.73 7.56 -13.57
C GLY A 192 10.24 6.21 -13.08
N ASP A 193 11.24 5.65 -13.76
CA ASP A 193 11.90 4.39 -13.37
C ASP A 193 12.45 4.46 -11.94
N LYS A 194 13.16 5.54 -11.60
CA LYS A 194 13.76 5.74 -10.28
C LYS A 194 12.72 5.79 -9.16
N LEU A 195 11.60 6.47 -9.39
CA LEU A 195 10.49 6.50 -8.43
C LEU A 195 9.86 5.12 -8.22
N ILE A 196 9.67 4.35 -9.29
CA ILE A 196 9.11 2.99 -9.18
C ILE A 196 10.12 2.00 -8.56
N TRP A 197 11.42 2.15 -8.82
CA TRP A 197 12.46 1.36 -8.15
C TRP A 197 12.37 1.47 -6.62
N ASN A 198 12.01 2.64 -6.09
CA ASN A 198 11.86 2.82 -4.65
C ASN A 198 10.78 1.93 -4.01
N LEU A 199 9.74 1.52 -4.76
CA LEU A 199 8.74 0.57 -4.27
C LEU A 199 9.31 -0.82 -3.96
N ARG A 200 10.56 -1.08 -4.37
CA ARG A 200 11.25 -2.32 -4.05
C ARG A 200 11.87 -2.34 -2.68
N SER A 201 12.17 -1.18 -2.12
CA SER A 201 12.73 -1.10 -0.77
C SER A 201 11.71 -1.53 0.31
N PRO A 202 12.17 -1.99 1.50
CA PRO A 202 11.30 -2.34 2.63
C PRO A 202 10.67 -1.11 3.32
N THR A 203 9.75 -0.42 2.64
CA THR A 203 9.16 0.86 3.07
C THR A 203 8.31 0.81 4.33
N TYR A 204 7.90 -0.37 4.77
CA TYR A 204 7.08 -0.61 5.97
C TYR A 204 7.72 -1.62 6.92
N GLY A 205 9.05 -1.70 6.90
CA GLY A 205 9.84 -2.62 7.72
C GLY A 205 10.33 -3.83 6.94
N ALA A 206 11.28 -4.54 7.55
CA ALA A 206 11.90 -5.76 7.02
C ALA A 206 10.93 -6.95 6.93
N THR A 207 9.87 -6.95 7.75
CA THR A 207 8.83 -7.97 7.73
C THR A 207 7.44 -7.36 7.79
N MET A 208 6.57 -7.80 6.90
CA MET A 208 5.15 -7.46 6.87
C MET A 208 4.34 -8.70 7.27
N ASP A 209 3.47 -8.57 8.27
CA ASP A 209 2.58 -9.64 8.74
C ASP A 209 1.12 -9.17 8.71
N LEU A 210 0.30 -9.88 7.94
CA LEU A 210 -1.09 -9.59 7.64
C LEU A 210 -1.93 -10.82 8.04
N ARG A 211 -2.14 -11.01 9.34
CA ARG A 211 -2.73 -12.26 9.88
C ARG A 211 -4.20 -12.44 9.54
N HIS A 212 -4.91 -11.34 9.32
CA HIS A 212 -6.34 -11.28 9.02
C HIS A 212 -6.65 -10.41 7.81
N ILE A 213 -5.75 -10.34 6.83
CA ILE A 213 -6.09 -9.64 5.58
C ILE A 213 -7.30 -10.29 4.93
N SER A 214 -8.33 -9.48 4.74
CA SER A 214 -9.64 -9.92 4.28
C SER A 214 -9.98 -9.18 3.01
N TRP A 215 -10.23 -9.93 1.92
CA TRP A 215 -10.83 -9.39 0.71
C TRP A 215 -12.34 -9.51 0.81
N VAL A 216 -13.02 -8.38 0.75
CA VAL A 216 -14.47 -8.27 0.63
C VAL A 216 -14.80 -8.07 -0.84
N PHE A 217 -15.61 -8.97 -1.37
CA PHE A 217 -16.10 -8.96 -2.74
C PHE A 217 -17.43 -8.22 -2.76
N LEU A 218 -17.46 -7.11 -3.48
CA LEU A 218 -18.49 -6.08 -3.38
C LEU A 218 -19.01 -5.77 -4.79
N ASP A 219 -20.29 -6.07 -5.02
CA ASP A 219 -21.02 -5.67 -6.22
C ASP A 219 -21.64 -4.28 -6.01
N ALA A 220 -21.58 -3.41 -7.02
CA ALA A 220 -22.11 -2.05 -6.94
C ALA A 220 -23.61 -1.97 -6.64
N HIS A 221 -24.37 -3.01 -6.97
CA HIS A 221 -25.83 -3.05 -6.89
C HIS A 221 -26.33 -3.99 -5.79
N GLU A 222 -25.65 -5.12 -5.58
CA GLU A 222 -26.05 -6.13 -4.59
C GLU A 222 -25.30 -6.01 -3.24
N GLY A 223 -24.19 -5.26 -3.20
CA GLY A 223 -23.36 -5.11 -2.01
C GLY A 223 -22.45 -6.31 -1.78
N ILE A 224 -22.38 -6.83 -0.55
CA ILE A 224 -21.43 -7.91 -0.19
C ILE A 224 -21.84 -9.23 -0.86
N GLU A 225 -20.98 -9.73 -1.76
CA GLU A 225 -21.11 -11.07 -2.32
C GLU A 225 -20.47 -12.13 -1.41
N ARG A 226 -19.21 -11.88 -0.99
CA ARG A 226 -18.45 -12.81 -0.14
C ARG A 226 -17.26 -12.14 0.56
N ILE A 227 -16.79 -12.77 1.63
CA ILE A 227 -15.57 -12.39 2.34
C ILE A 227 -14.59 -13.55 2.24
N GLN A 228 -13.37 -13.28 1.78
CA GLN A 228 -12.24 -14.21 1.86
C GLN A 228 -11.22 -13.69 2.88
N ARG A 229 -10.78 -14.55 3.80
CA ARG A 229 -9.71 -14.20 4.74
C ARG A 229 -8.47 -15.00 4.43
N TRP A 230 -7.36 -14.31 4.52
CA TRP A 230 -6.06 -14.84 4.21
C TRP A 230 -5.09 -14.50 5.33
N TRP A 231 -4.07 -15.32 5.46
CA TRP A 231 -2.87 -15.00 6.20
C TRP A 231 -1.79 -14.70 5.18
N ALA A 232 -1.17 -13.53 5.27
CA ALA A 232 -0.06 -13.16 4.40
C ALA A 232 1.14 -12.70 5.23
N ARG A 233 2.33 -13.10 4.80
CA ARG A 233 3.58 -12.62 5.38
C ARG A 233 4.61 -12.42 4.29
N ARG A 234 5.24 -11.25 4.28
CA ARG A 234 6.37 -10.91 3.40
C ARG A 234 7.59 -10.64 4.26
N TYR A 235 8.70 -11.25 3.87
CA TYR A 235 9.99 -11.10 4.53
C TYR A 235 11.01 -10.60 3.51
N TYR A 236 11.58 -9.44 3.75
CA TYR A 236 12.63 -8.88 2.91
C TYR A 236 13.97 -9.49 3.31
N MET A 237 14.70 -10.02 2.33
CA MET A 237 16.03 -10.58 2.54
C MET A 237 17.12 -9.51 2.51
N GLU A 238 16.82 -8.33 1.98
CA GLU A 238 17.75 -7.19 1.87
C GLU A 238 17.10 -5.88 2.33
N GLY A 239 17.92 -4.86 2.58
CA GLY A 239 17.46 -3.56 3.06
C GLY A 239 16.89 -3.58 4.47
N ARG A 240 17.25 -4.59 5.27
CA ARG A 240 16.72 -4.77 6.62
C ARG A 240 17.31 -3.72 7.58
N LEU A 241 16.45 -3.15 8.43
CA LEU A 241 16.79 -2.10 9.40
C LEU A 241 16.22 -2.40 10.80
N ASP A 242 15.92 -3.66 11.06
CA ASP A 242 15.30 -4.21 12.28
C ASP A 242 16.33 -4.59 13.37
N GLY A 243 17.59 -4.20 13.18
CA GLY A 243 18.69 -4.52 14.09
C GLY A 243 19.41 -5.84 13.79
N GLY A 244 18.90 -6.63 12.83
CA GLY A 244 19.60 -7.79 12.28
C GLY A 244 20.61 -7.41 11.18
N PRO A 245 21.16 -8.43 10.46
CA PRO A 245 21.93 -8.20 9.25
C PRO A 245 21.12 -7.43 8.20
N VAL A 246 21.74 -6.44 7.54
CA VAL A 246 21.06 -5.66 6.48
C VAL A 246 20.65 -6.54 5.30
N SER A 247 21.43 -7.59 5.03
CA SER A 247 21.13 -8.63 4.05
C SER A 247 21.30 -10.01 4.68
N GLU A 248 20.39 -10.91 4.37
CA GLU A 248 20.40 -12.31 4.76
C GLU A 248 20.58 -13.22 3.53
N GLY A 249 21.21 -14.38 3.71
CA GLY A 249 21.55 -15.29 2.61
C GLY A 249 22.75 -14.80 1.79
N ASP A 250 22.75 -15.10 0.49
CA ASP A 250 23.85 -14.82 -0.44
C ASP A 250 23.64 -13.56 -1.31
N GLY A 251 22.58 -12.78 -1.03
CA GLY A 251 22.22 -11.58 -1.80
C GLY A 251 21.50 -11.85 -3.13
N THR A 252 21.08 -13.08 -3.40
CA THR A 252 20.36 -13.42 -4.65
C THR A 252 18.84 -13.23 -4.54
N ILE A 253 18.29 -13.23 -3.33
CA ILE A 253 16.85 -13.12 -3.07
C ILE A 253 16.58 -11.75 -2.48
N MET A 254 15.56 -11.07 -3.00
CA MET A 254 15.10 -9.78 -2.49
C MET A 254 14.05 -9.95 -1.40
N GLN A 255 13.06 -10.82 -1.63
CA GLN A 255 11.98 -11.05 -0.68
C GLN A 255 11.34 -12.43 -0.86
N LYS A 256 10.70 -12.91 0.20
CA LYS A 256 9.82 -14.08 0.21
C LYS A 256 8.43 -13.67 0.63
N THR A 257 7.40 -14.32 0.10
CA THR A 257 6.01 -14.07 0.50
C THR A 257 5.23 -15.37 0.60
N VAL A 258 4.50 -15.57 1.71
CA VAL A 258 3.48 -16.60 1.85
C VAL A 258 2.13 -15.91 1.91
N LEU A 259 1.15 -16.43 1.18
CA LEU A 259 -0.24 -16.01 1.21
C LEU A 259 -1.11 -17.26 1.23
N VAL A 260 -1.98 -17.43 2.22
CA VAL A 260 -2.82 -18.63 2.36
C VAL A 260 -4.24 -18.28 2.78
N ALA A 261 -5.22 -18.79 2.05
CA ALA A 261 -6.62 -18.64 2.37
C ALA A 261 -6.95 -19.46 3.62
N ILE A 262 -7.53 -18.80 4.62
CA ILE A 262 -7.97 -19.42 5.88
C ILE A 262 -9.49 -19.49 5.98
N TYR A 263 -10.21 -18.73 5.14
CA TYR A 263 -11.68 -18.71 5.04
C TYR A 263 -12.12 -18.15 3.67
N PRO A 264 -13.26 -18.59 3.09
CA PRO A 264 -14.20 -19.64 3.54
C PRO A 264 -13.66 -21.07 3.37
N GLN A 265 -14.43 -22.08 3.81
CA GLN A 265 -13.96 -23.48 3.89
C GLN A 265 -13.63 -24.12 2.54
N ASP A 266 -14.32 -23.69 1.48
CA ASP A 266 -14.14 -24.13 0.10
C ASP A 266 -12.79 -23.69 -0.49
N ILE A 267 -12.27 -22.52 -0.09
CA ILE A 267 -10.95 -22.04 -0.52
C ILE A 267 -9.86 -22.25 0.54
N LYS A 268 -10.22 -22.64 1.77
CA LYS A 268 -9.27 -22.80 2.87
C LYS A 268 -8.14 -23.77 2.51
N GLY A 269 -6.91 -23.29 2.65
CA GLY A 269 -5.69 -24.03 2.32
C GLY A 269 -5.30 -23.98 0.84
N ILE A 270 -5.93 -23.12 0.05
CA ILE A 270 -5.31 -22.59 -1.17
C ILE A 270 -4.30 -21.53 -0.74
N GLY A 271 -3.10 -21.55 -1.30
CA GLY A 271 -2.15 -20.49 -1.04
C GLY A 271 -0.96 -20.50 -1.97
N ILE A 272 -0.18 -19.43 -1.91
CA ILE A 272 0.97 -19.19 -2.75
C ILE A 272 2.19 -18.89 -1.88
N PHE A 273 3.32 -19.45 -2.28
CA PHE A 273 4.63 -19.08 -1.78
C PHE A 273 5.40 -18.50 -2.97
N SER A 274 5.96 -17.31 -2.82
CA SER A 274 6.81 -16.70 -3.81
C SER A 274 8.19 -16.32 -3.27
N THR A 275 9.20 -16.52 -4.11
CA THR A 275 10.55 -15.99 -3.94
C THR A 275 10.79 -15.02 -5.08
N ARG A 276 11.11 -13.77 -4.72
CA ARG A 276 11.52 -12.74 -5.68
C ARG A 276 13.04 -12.61 -5.65
N TYR A 277 13.64 -12.67 -6.82
CA TYR A 277 15.08 -12.58 -6.99
C TYR A 277 15.55 -11.13 -7.09
N ASN A 278 16.78 -10.88 -6.69
CA ASN A 278 17.44 -9.59 -6.82
C ASN A 278 18.06 -9.42 -8.22
N ASP A 279 17.22 -9.62 -9.25
CA ASP A 279 17.59 -9.44 -10.65
C ASP A 279 16.95 -8.15 -11.19
N PRO A 280 17.75 -7.07 -11.38
CA PRO A 280 17.21 -5.80 -11.81
C PRO A 280 16.68 -5.83 -13.24
N SER A 281 17.08 -6.81 -14.06
CA SER A 281 16.66 -6.96 -15.45
C SER A 281 15.29 -7.63 -15.61
N ALA A 282 14.76 -8.21 -14.52
CA ALA A 282 13.55 -9.03 -14.49
C ALA A 282 13.58 -10.29 -15.40
N LYS A 283 14.75 -10.68 -15.94
CA LYS A 283 14.89 -11.86 -16.79
C LYS A 283 14.76 -13.15 -15.99
N THR A 284 15.15 -13.12 -14.72
CA THR A 284 14.91 -14.18 -13.75
C THR A 284 13.47 -14.06 -13.25
N PRO A 285 12.56 -14.97 -13.65
CA PRO A 285 11.19 -14.91 -13.18
C PRO A 285 11.13 -15.24 -11.69
N ASP A 286 10.19 -14.61 -10.98
CA ASP A 286 9.87 -14.96 -9.60
C ASP A 286 9.47 -16.44 -9.52
N ASP A 287 9.97 -17.12 -8.49
CA ASP A 287 9.53 -18.47 -8.21
C ASP A 287 8.22 -18.43 -7.46
N VAL A 288 7.15 -18.90 -8.09
CA VAL A 288 5.81 -18.91 -7.50
C VAL A 288 5.30 -20.34 -7.42
N PHE A 289 4.95 -20.78 -6.22
CA PHE A 289 4.36 -22.09 -5.95
C PHE A 289 2.94 -21.94 -5.44
N ALA A 290 1.96 -22.44 -6.18
CA ALA A 290 0.58 -22.57 -5.70
C ALA A 290 0.38 -23.93 -5.02
N TYR A 291 -0.10 -23.92 -3.78
CA TYR A 291 -0.52 -25.10 -3.05
C TYR A 291 -2.05 -25.22 -3.06
N LEU A 292 -2.54 -26.41 -3.40
CA LEU A 292 -3.96 -26.73 -3.37
C LEU A 292 -4.21 -27.86 -2.37
N LYS A 293 -4.91 -27.55 -1.28
CA LYS A 293 -5.27 -28.53 -0.22
C LYS A 293 -6.04 -29.74 -0.75
N SER A 294 -6.98 -29.53 -1.68
CA SER A 294 -7.85 -30.60 -2.23
C SER A 294 -7.08 -31.75 -2.87
N VAL A 295 -5.93 -31.47 -3.48
CA VAL A 295 -5.04 -32.47 -4.09
C VAL A 295 -3.73 -32.65 -3.34
N ARG A 296 -3.51 -31.89 -2.25
CA ARG A 296 -2.31 -31.89 -1.39
C ARG A 296 -1.00 -31.76 -2.18
N ARG A 297 -0.98 -30.86 -3.18
CA ARG A 297 0.17 -30.65 -4.06
C ARG A 297 0.51 -29.18 -4.19
N ALA A 298 1.81 -28.88 -4.23
CA ALA A 298 2.34 -27.62 -4.70
C ALA A 298 2.69 -27.75 -6.20
N ARG A 299 2.39 -26.72 -6.98
CA ARG A 299 2.80 -26.60 -8.39
C ARG A 299 3.47 -25.26 -8.60
N ARG A 300 4.60 -25.27 -9.32
CA ARG A 300 5.25 -24.03 -9.77
C ARG A 300 4.40 -23.40 -10.88
N LEU A 301 4.12 -22.11 -10.76
CA LEU A 301 3.44 -21.32 -11.79
C LEU A 301 4.47 -20.78 -12.80
N SER A 302 3.99 -20.28 -13.93
CA SER A 302 4.86 -19.63 -14.92
C SER A 302 5.35 -18.27 -14.41
N GLY A 303 6.43 -17.75 -15.01
CA GLY A 303 6.95 -16.42 -14.68
C GLY A 303 5.97 -15.26 -14.96
N ASN A 304 4.87 -15.53 -15.67
CA ASN A 304 3.82 -14.56 -15.99
C ASN A 304 2.77 -14.43 -14.89
N ALA A 305 2.87 -15.19 -13.81
CA ALA A 305 1.90 -15.18 -12.71
C ALA A 305 1.72 -13.81 -12.04
N TRP A 306 2.66 -12.87 -12.20
CA TRP A 306 2.52 -11.50 -11.71
C TRP A 306 1.35 -10.73 -12.36
N MET A 307 0.86 -11.18 -13.52
CA MET A 307 -0.27 -10.60 -14.23
C MET A 307 -1.60 -11.29 -13.93
N ASP A 308 -1.57 -12.34 -13.11
CA ASP A 308 -2.77 -13.10 -12.75
C ASP A 308 -3.50 -12.45 -11.57
N PRO A 309 -4.84 -12.60 -11.48
CA PRO A 309 -5.59 -12.15 -10.32
C PRO A 309 -5.27 -12.96 -9.05
N ILE A 310 -5.19 -12.28 -7.91
CA ILE A 310 -4.91 -12.90 -6.61
C ILE A 310 -6.15 -13.63 -6.13
N GLY A 311 -6.12 -14.96 -6.00
CA GLY A 311 -7.19 -15.70 -5.30
C GLY A 311 -8.61 -15.52 -5.86
N GLY A 312 -8.73 -15.21 -7.16
CA GLY A 312 -10.01 -14.92 -7.81
C GLY A 312 -10.57 -13.52 -7.54
N THR A 313 -9.74 -12.60 -7.04
CA THR A 313 -10.07 -11.18 -6.90
C THR A 313 -10.00 -10.44 -8.23
N VAL A 314 -10.37 -9.16 -8.27
CA VAL A 314 -10.10 -8.31 -9.45
C VAL A 314 -8.71 -7.67 -9.41
N GLN A 315 -7.95 -7.86 -8.32
CA GLN A 315 -6.61 -7.32 -8.13
C GLN A 315 -5.56 -8.29 -8.70
N LEU A 316 -4.64 -7.79 -9.52
CA LEU A 316 -3.51 -8.60 -10.00
C LEU A 316 -2.38 -8.64 -8.97
N TYR A 317 -1.47 -9.61 -9.08
CA TYR A 317 -0.24 -9.60 -8.29
C TYR A 317 0.58 -8.32 -8.50
N ASP A 318 0.60 -7.79 -9.72
CA ASP A 318 1.21 -6.50 -10.04
C ASP A 318 0.55 -5.30 -9.35
N ASP A 319 -0.71 -5.44 -8.92
CA ASP A 319 -1.47 -4.39 -8.25
C ASP A 319 -1.27 -4.40 -6.73
N TRP A 320 -0.40 -5.28 -6.21
CA TRP A 320 0.01 -5.23 -4.82
C TRP A 320 0.71 -3.90 -4.53
N ASP A 321 0.26 -3.16 -3.52
CA ASP A 321 0.71 -1.78 -3.27
C ASP A 321 0.55 -0.84 -4.48
N ILE A 322 -0.50 -1.06 -5.28
CA ILE A 322 -0.79 -0.39 -6.55
C ILE A 322 0.20 -0.78 -7.65
N TRP A 323 1.49 -0.96 -7.36
CA TRP A 323 2.50 -1.40 -8.33
C TRP A 323 3.58 -2.25 -7.65
N ASP A 324 3.70 -3.51 -8.05
CA ASP A 324 4.67 -4.45 -7.46
C ASP A 324 5.77 -4.90 -8.43
N ALA A 325 5.58 -4.86 -9.74
CA ALA A 325 6.66 -5.21 -10.65
C ALA A 325 7.86 -4.25 -10.55
N VAL A 326 9.07 -4.80 -10.72
CA VAL A 326 10.23 -3.96 -11.04
C VAL A 326 9.97 -3.19 -12.35
N PRO A 327 10.44 -1.93 -12.48
CA PRO A 327 10.10 -1.10 -13.62
C PRO A 327 10.62 -1.65 -14.95
N THR A 328 11.67 -2.49 -14.94
CA THR A 328 12.22 -3.17 -16.12
C THR A 328 11.28 -4.24 -16.71
N LYS A 329 10.26 -4.72 -15.97
CA LYS A 329 9.18 -5.54 -16.56
C LYS A 329 8.27 -4.71 -17.46
N TYR A 330 8.18 -3.41 -17.24
CA TYR A 330 7.43 -2.49 -18.08
C TYR A 330 8.30 -2.06 -19.26
N LYS A 331 7.66 -1.87 -20.43
CA LYS A 331 8.34 -1.34 -21.62
C LYS A 331 8.87 0.07 -21.38
N ASP A 332 8.10 0.86 -20.62
CA ASP A 332 8.41 2.25 -20.29
C ASP A 332 7.77 2.65 -18.96
N VAL A 333 8.45 3.52 -18.21
CA VAL A 333 7.91 4.19 -17.02
C VAL A 333 8.31 5.66 -17.07
N THR A 334 7.33 6.52 -17.31
CA THR A 334 7.54 7.96 -17.51
C THR A 334 6.94 8.77 -16.36
N LEU A 335 7.71 9.74 -15.87
CA LEU A 335 7.19 10.78 -14.97
C LEU A 335 6.46 11.86 -15.79
N LYS A 336 5.17 12.06 -15.51
CA LYS A 336 4.31 13.01 -16.24
C LYS A 336 4.19 14.38 -15.61
N GLY A 337 4.61 14.53 -14.36
CA GLY A 337 4.51 15.78 -13.61
C GLY A 337 4.28 15.55 -12.13
N LYS A 338 4.01 16.65 -11.42
CA LYS A 338 3.45 16.63 -10.07
C LYS A 338 2.02 17.13 -10.12
N ARG A 339 1.24 16.76 -9.11
CA ARG A 339 -0.05 17.40 -8.86
C ARG A 339 -0.39 17.35 -7.39
N TRP A 340 -1.28 18.25 -7.00
CA TRP A 340 -2.01 18.07 -5.74
C TRP A 340 -3.17 17.12 -5.99
N MET A 341 -3.52 16.34 -4.96
CA MET A 341 -4.69 15.47 -4.97
C MET A 341 -5.23 15.26 -3.56
N PHE A 342 -6.51 14.97 -3.43
CA PHE A 342 -7.02 14.39 -2.19
C PHE A 342 -6.59 12.93 -2.09
N ALA A 343 -5.95 12.55 -0.98
CA ALA A 343 -5.54 11.18 -0.70
C ALA A 343 -5.83 10.81 0.76
N ILE A 344 -5.86 9.51 1.04
CA ILE A 344 -6.08 8.99 2.40
C ILE A 344 -4.72 8.56 2.95
N ALA A 345 -3.99 9.50 3.55
CA ALA A 345 -2.69 9.22 4.14
C ALA A 345 -2.77 8.92 5.65
N HIS A 346 -3.91 9.24 6.29
CA HIS A 346 -4.22 8.92 7.68
C HIS A 346 -5.58 8.22 7.82
N ALA A 347 -5.58 6.90 7.62
CA ALA A 347 -6.73 6.02 7.80
C ALA A 347 -7.06 5.81 9.30
N PRO A 348 -8.30 5.40 9.63
CA PRO A 348 -8.68 5.05 11.00
C PRO A 348 -7.79 3.95 11.64
N LEU A 349 -7.73 3.96 12.98
CA LEU A 349 -6.91 3.01 13.76
C LEU A 349 -7.39 1.55 13.70
N MET A 350 -8.67 1.32 13.39
CA MET A 350 -9.23 -0.01 13.16
C MET A 350 -9.78 -0.09 11.74
N THR A 351 -9.31 -1.05 10.96
CA THR A 351 -9.79 -1.33 9.61
C THR A 351 -10.41 -2.73 9.52
N VAL A 352 -10.06 -3.62 10.46
CA VAL A 352 -10.72 -4.91 10.69
C VAL A 352 -11.12 -5.04 12.17
N ASP A 353 -12.40 -5.16 12.47
CA ASP A 353 -12.94 -5.35 13.82
C ASP A 353 -13.49 -6.76 14.01
N LEU A 354 -12.66 -7.63 14.59
CA LEU A 354 -12.98 -9.06 14.74
C LEU A 354 -14.14 -9.35 15.71
N ARG A 355 -14.64 -8.37 16.47
CA ARG A 355 -15.84 -8.54 17.30
C ARG A 355 -17.10 -8.67 16.44
N TYR A 356 -17.07 -8.13 15.24
CA TYR A 356 -18.15 -8.16 14.25
C TYR A 356 -17.89 -9.15 13.12
N LYS A 357 -17.10 -10.20 13.38
CA LYS A 357 -16.67 -11.16 12.37
C LYS A 357 -17.81 -11.70 11.50
N ASN A 358 -17.61 -11.68 10.18
CA ASN A 358 -18.54 -12.05 9.11
C ASN A 358 -19.75 -11.12 8.95
N THR A 359 -19.65 -9.87 9.43
CA THR A 359 -20.66 -8.84 9.21
C THR A 359 -20.03 -7.63 8.53
N ARG A 360 -20.84 -6.66 8.10
CA ARG A 360 -20.33 -5.44 7.45
C ARG A 360 -19.51 -4.59 8.43
N GLU A 361 -19.89 -4.61 9.70
CA GLU A 361 -19.26 -3.86 10.79
C GLU A 361 -17.83 -4.33 11.09
N GLU A 362 -17.41 -5.50 10.58
CA GLU A 362 -16.02 -5.95 10.61
C GLU A 362 -15.10 -5.00 9.83
N PHE A 363 -15.61 -4.27 8.83
CA PHE A 363 -14.79 -3.45 7.92
C PHE A 363 -15.22 -1.98 7.99
N PRO A 364 -15.03 -1.30 9.13
CA PRO A 364 -15.59 0.03 9.35
C PRO A 364 -15.10 1.08 8.34
N ALA A 365 -13.93 0.87 7.73
CA ALA A 365 -13.33 1.81 6.78
C ALA A 365 -13.86 1.69 5.33
N VAL A 366 -14.83 0.80 5.08
CA VAL A 366 -15.46 0.57 3.77
C VAL A 366 -16.95 0.91 3.85
N ASP A 367 -17.44 1.76 2.94
CA ASP A 367 -18.86 2.09 2.84
C ASP A 367 -19.60 0.94 2.16
N MET A 368 -20.18 0.03 2.95
CA MET A 368 -21.03 -1.05 2.43
C MET A 368 -22.52 -0.74 2.54
N ASP A 369 -22.88 0.41 3.12
CA ASP A 369 -24.28 0.79 3.34
C ASP A 369 -24.84 1.61 2.17
N ASN A 370 -23.99 2.41 1.52
CA ASN A 370 -24.38 3.24 0.39
C ASN A 370 -23.81 2.66 -0.91
N ALA A 371 -24.65 2.53 -1.93
CA ALA A 371 -24.20 2.16 -3.27
C ALA A 371 -23.10 3.14 -3.74
N PRO A 372 -21.99 2.65 -4.33
CA PRO A 372 -21.79 1.30 -4.85
C PRO A 372 -21.15 0.29 -3.86
N HIS A 373 -21.24 0.51 -2.55
CA HIS A 373 -20.87 -0.45 -1.50
C HIS A 373 -19.36 -0.74 -1.35
N PHE A 374 -18.49 -0.06 -2.10
CA PHE A 374 -17.04 -0.32 -2.08
C PHE A 374 -16.16 0.93 -2.03
N PHE A 375 -16.71 2.10 -1.73
CA PHE A 375 -15.88 3.29 -1.52
C PHE A 375 -15.39 3.38 -0.07
N PRO A 376 -14.39 4.23 0.22
CA PRO A 376 -14.05 4.57 1.59
C PRO A 376 -15.29 5.01 2.39
N ALA A 377 -15.43 4.52 3.62
CA ALA A 377 -16.55 4.86 4.49
C ALA A 377 -16.68 6.39 4.72
N PRO A 378 -17.88 6.94 4.96
CA PRO A 378 -18.09 8.39 5.07
C PRO A 378 -17.22 9.10 6.12
N GLN A 379 -16.82 8.40 7.17
CA GLN A 379 -15.93 8.91 8.21
C GLN A 379 -14.44 8.85 7.84
N VAL A 380 -14.06 8.14 6.77
CA VAL A 380 -12.68 8.13 6.26
C VAL A 380 -12.40 9.47 5.60
N GLN A 381 -11.37 10.14 6.10
CA GLN A 381 -11.03 11.48 5.68
C GLN A 381 -9.90 11.49 4.66
N TRP A 382 -9.93 12.49 3.78
CA TRP A 382 -8.98 12.69 2.70
C TRP A 382 -8.31 14.05 2.88
N GLU A 383 -7.03 14.12 2.59
CA GLU A 383 -6.22 15.32 2.75
C GLU A 383 -5.42 15.64 1.47
N PRO A 384 -5.14 16.92 1.21
CA PRO A 384 -4.25 17.32 0.13
C PRO A 384 -2.84 16.71 0.26
N ARG A 385 -2.43 15.92 -0.73
CA ARG A 385 -1.05 15.45 -0.88
C ARG A 385 -0.49 15.94 -2.21
N GLU A 386 0.76 16.41 -2.22
CA GLU A 386 1.51 16.57 -3.46
C GLU A 386 2.01 15.19 -3.89
N VAL A 387 1.75 14.81 -5.13
CA VAL A 387 2.11 13.51 -5.68
C VAL A 387 2.84 13.63 -7.01
N TRP A 388 3.73 12.68 -7.28
CA TRP A 388 4.19 12.33 -8.61
C TRP A 388 3.08 11.65 -9.39
N HIS A 389 2.89 12.07 -10.65
CA HIS A 389 2.04 11.40 -11.63
C HIS A 389 2.93 10.54 -12.53
N ILE A 390 2.89 9.22 -12.34
CA ILE A 390 3.76 8.27 -13.05
C ILE A 390 2.90 7.41 -13.98
N GLU A 391 3.31 7.28 -15.24
CA GLU A 391 2.68 6.40 -16.23
C GLU A 391 3.59 5.22 -16.58
N GLY A 392 3.03 4.02 -16.56
CA GLY A 392 3.65 2.77 -16.97
C GLY A 392 3.04 2.19 -18.23
N THR A 393 3.89 1.80 -19.18
CA THR A 393 3.48 0.97 -20.32
C THR A 393 3.90 -0.48 -20.06
N PRO A 394 2.99 -1.36 -19.64
CA PRO A 394 3.30 -2.77 -19.41
C PRO A 394 3.55 -3.54 -20.73
N PRO A 395 4.06 -4.78 -20.67
CA PRO A 395 4.26 -5.60 -21.87
C PRO A 395 2.93 -6.00 -22.54
N ASP A 396 2.98 -6.49 -23.79
CA ASP A 396 1.76 -6.69 -24.59
C ASP A 396 0.84 -7.77 -24.01
N GLU A 397 1.43 -8.79 -23.40
CA GLU A 397 0.74 -9.87 -22.71
C GLU A 397 0.07 -9.45 -21.39
N HIS A 398 0.46 -8.30 -20.81
CA HIS A 398 -0.17 -7.78 -19.61
C HIS A 398 -1.63 -7.39 -19.91
N PRO A 399 -2.62 -7.63 -19.04
CA PRO A 399 -4.02 -7.28 -19.35
C PRO A 399 -4.26 -5.77 -19.53
N TYR A 400 -3.45 -4.94 -18.86
CA TYR A 400 -3.51 -3.48 -18.99
C TYR A 400 -2.73 -2.97 -20.21
N SER A 401 -3.17 -1.87 -20.81
CA SER A 401 -2.37 -1.11 -21.80
C SER A 401 -1.53 -0.02 -21.16
N LYS A 402 -2.00 0.51 -20.03
CA LYS A 402 -1.39 1.60 -19.28
C LYS A 402 -1.75 1.46 -17.82
N LYS A 403 -0.80 1.79 -16.95
CA LYS A 403 -0.99 1.89 -15.51
C LYS A 403 -0.54 3.28 -15.05
N VAL A 404 -1.32 3.92 -14.19
CA VAL A 404 -1.01 5.23 -13.62
C VAL A 404 -0.87 5.07 -12.12
N VAL A 405 0.15 5.70 -11.55
CA VAL A 405 0.38 5.74 -10.10
C VAL A 405 0.50 7.18 -9.66
N TYR A 406 -0.23 7.52 -8.60
CA TYR A 406 -0.10 8.77 -7.88
C TYR A 406 0.63 8.50 -6.57
N MET A 407 1.91 8.83 -6.55
CA MET A 407 2.85 8.51 -5.47
C MET A 407 3.24 9.78 -4.72
N GLU A 408 3.27 9.74 -3.39
CA GLU A 408 3.79 10.82 -2.55
C GLU A 408 5.14 11.37 -3.07
N VAL A 409 5.31 12.70 -3.02
CA VAL A 409 6.54 13.32 -3.54
C VAL A 409 7.77 13.11 -2.66
N ASP A 410 7.56 12.98 -1.36
CA ASP A 410 8.62 12.98 -0.35
C ASP A 410 9.14 11.57 -0.02
N TYR A 411 8.33 10.53 -0.22
CA TYR A 411 8.70 9.13 0.03
C TYR A 411 7.87 8.19 -0.85
N PRO A 412 8.30 6.94 -1.10
CA PRO A 412 7.72 6.10 -2.13
C PRO A 412 6.42 5.41 -1.68
N ARG A 413 5.34 6.20 -1.49
CA ARG A 413 4.02 5.68 -1.13
C ARG A 413 2.96 6.04 -2.18
N PRO A 414 2.43 5.03 -2.90
CA PRO A 414 1.25 5.19 -3.74
C PRO A 414 -0.01 5.43 -2.89
N TYR A 415 -0.83 6.41 -3.28
CA TYR A 415 -2.16 6.61 -2.69
C TYR A 415 -3.28 6.14 -3.58
N GLN A 416 -3.15 6.41 -4.88
CA GLN A 416 -4.14 6.02 -5.87
C GLN A 416 -3.45 5.56 -7.15
N GLY A 417 -4.19 4.80 -7.94
CA GLY A 417 -3.74 4.41 -9.26
C GLY A 417 -4.91 4.15 -10.20
N GLU A 418 -4.57 4.00 -11.46
CA GLU A 418 -5.53 3.75 -12.53
C GLU A 418 -4.97 2.68 -13.47
N ALA A 419 -5.84 1.84 -14.02
CA ALA A 419 -5.48 0.90 -15.08
C ALA A 419 -6.42 1.05 -16.27
N TYR A 420 -5.85 0.92 -17.46
CA TYR A 420 -6.54 1.06 -18.73
C TYR A 420 -6.51 -0.25 -19.49
N ASP A 421 -7.60 -0.58 -20.18
CA ASP A 421 -7.70 -1.78 -21.00
C ASP A 421 -6.89 -1.68 -22.30
N LYS A 422 -6.82 -2.77 -23.07
CA LYS A 422 -6.10 -2.79 -24.36
C LYS A 422 -6.59 -1.81 -25.43
N ASN A 423 -7.78 -1.21 -25.25
CA ASN A 423 -8.29 -0.17 -26.13
C ASN A 423 -8.00 1.26 -25.60
N GLY A 424 -7.23 1.37 -24.52
CA GLY A 424 -6.90 2.65 -23.88
C GLY A 424 -8.07 3.24 -23.08
N LYS A 425 -9.12 2.46 -22.78
CA LYS A 425 -10.25 2.92 -21.96
C LYS A 425 -9.97 2.68 -20.48
N PHE A 426 -10.33 3.64 -19.66
CA PHE A 426 -10.29 3.51 -18.21
C PHE A 426 -11.04 2.24 -17.75
N TRP A 427 -10.39 1.43 -16.92
CA TRP A 427 -10.90 0.13 -16.50
C TRP A 427 -10.94 0.01 -14.98
N LYS A 428 -9.82 0.23 -14.29
CA LYS A 428 -9.76 0.05 -12.84
C LYS A 428 -9.26 1.28 -12.12
N THR A 429 -9.81 1.53 -10.94
CA THR A 429 -9.23 2.45 -9.95
C THR A 429 -8.66 1.66 -8.78
N PHE A 430 -7.57 2.17 -8.24
CA PHE A 430 -7.04 1.78 -6.94
C PHE A 430 -7.11 2.99 -6.00
N ILE A 431 -7.76 2.84 -4.84
CA ILE A 431 -7.76 3.84 -3.77
C ILE A 431 -7.22 3.16 -2.52
N PHE A 432 -6.06 3.59 -2.04
CA PHE A 432 -5.40 2.98 -0.89
C PHE A 432 -5.47 3.92 0.31
N GLN A 433 -5.95 3.38 1.43
CA GLN A 433 -5.97 4.05 2.72
C GLN A 433 -4.68 3.70 3.47
N ASN A 434 -3.89 4.70 3.81
CA ASN A 434 -2.61 4.52 4.46
C ASN A 434 -2.65 4.96 5.91
N ARG A 435 -1.79 4.39 6.74
CA ARG A 435 -1.68 4.72 8.16
C ARG A 435 -0.22 4.64 8.61
N ALA A 436 0.18 5.59 9.44
CA ALA A 436 1.41 5.50 10.20
C ALA A 436 1.22 4.57 11.40
N ASP A 437 2.07 3.56 11.52
CA ASP A 437 2.07 2.57 12.59
C ASP A 437 3.50 2.34 13.13
N ILE A 438 3.61 1.68 14.28
CA ILE A 438 4.89 1.40 14.93
C ILE A 438 5.06 -0.11 15.04
N GLY A 439 6.12 -0.64 14.43
CA GLY A 439 6.49 -2.05 14.53
C GLY A 439 6.91 -2.46 15.95
N ASP A 440 7.01 -3.77 16.22
CA ASP A 440 7.42 -4.27 17.55
C ASP A 440 8.84 -3.83 17.94
N ASP A 441 9.68 -3.58 16.94
CA ASP A 441 11.05 -3.07 17.07
C ASP A 441 11.13 -1.53 17.14
N GLY A 442 9.99 -0.84 17.16
CA GLY A 442 9.89 0.62 17.15
C GLY A 442 10.00 1.26 15.76
N TYR A 443 10.09 0.49 14.69
CA TYR A 443 10.15 1.03 13.32
C TYR A 443 8.89 1.81 12.96
N LYS A 444 9.03 3.05 12.50
CA LYS A 444 7.90 3.88 12.03
C LYS A 444 7.52 3.48 10.60
N ALA A 445 6.46 2.69 10.46
CA ALA A 445 5.98 2.20 9.18
C ALA A 445 4.83 3.06 8.65
N ILE A 446 4.89 3.44 7.37
CA ILE A 446 3.74 4.02 6.66
C ILE A 446 3.18 2.93 5.75
N MET A 447 1.98 2.44 6.08
CA MET A 447 1.46 1.20 5.52
C MET A 447 0.08 1.40 4.90
N PRO A 448 -0.24 0.74 3.78
CA PRO A 448 -1.61 0.63 3.33
C PRO A 448 -2.35 -0.36 4.24
N VAL A 449 -3.53 0.03 4.71
CA VAL A 449 -4.37 -0.78 5.64
C VAL A 449 -5.71 -1.18 5.04
N VAL A 450 -6.14 -0.47 3.98
CA VAL A 450 -7.29 -0.82 3.13
C VAL A 450 -6.95 -0.48 1.69
N GLY A 451 -7.25 -1.38 0.76
CA GLY A 451 -7.11 -1.10 -0.68
C GLY A 451 -8.37 -1.44 -1.44
N HIS A 452 -8.98 -0.41 -2.04
CA HIS A 452 -10.16 -0.51 -2.88
C HIS A 452 -9.69 -0.76 -4.31
N THR A 453 -9.78 -2.00 -4.79
CA THR A 453 -9.54 -2.31 -6.22
C THR A 453 -10.90 -2.42 -6.90
N ILE A 454 -11.22 -1.47 -7.77
CA ILE A 454 -12.54 -1.34 -8.38
C ILE A 454 -12.41 -1.61 -9.89
N ASP A 455 -13.17 -2.58 -10.39
CA ASP A 455 -13.34 -2.88 -11.80
C ASP A 455 -14.61 -2.21 -12.33
N TRP A 456 -14.46 -1.12 -13.10
CA TRP A 456 -15.58 -0.35 -13.62
C TRP A 456 -16.29 -1.00 -14.80
N LYS A 457 -15.74 -2.07 -15.38
CA LYS A 457 -16.44 -2.83 -16.42
C LYS A 457 -17.41 -3.83 -15.81
N ALA A 458 -17.06 -4.38 -14.66
CA ALA A 458 -17.91 -5.27 -13.89
C ALA A 458 -18.78 -4.52 -12.87
N GLU A 459 -18.46 -3.26 -12.58
CA GLU A 459 -19.02 -2.51 -11.43
C GLU A 459 -18.85 -3.29 -10.12
N PHE A 460 -17.64 -3.84 -9.95
CA PHE A 460 -17.32 -4.78 -8.89
C PHE A 460 -16.00 -4.39 -8.25
N SER A 461 -15.91 -4.56 -6.93
CA SER A 461 -14.67 -4.34 -6.19
C SER A 461 -14.26 -5.57 -5.40
N THR A 462 -12.96 -5.78 -5.34
CA THR A 462 -12.36 -6.54 -4.25
C THR A 462 -11.57 -5.60 -3.38
N THR A 463 -12.18 -5.24 -2.26
CA THR A 463 -11.59 -4.36 -1.26
C THR A 463 -10.92 -5.20 -0.20
N TRP A 464 -9.60 -5.04 -0.04
CA TRP A 464 -8.90 -5.70 1.05
C TRP A 464 -8.78 -4.79 2.26
N SER A 465 -8.85 -5.36 3.46
CA SER A 465 -8.64 -4.68 4.73
C SER A 465 -7.78 -5.53 5.66
N SER A 466 -6.88 -4.91 6.41
CA SER A 466 -6.02 -5.62 7.37
C SER A 466 -5.56 -4.76 8.54
N ASN A 467 -5.44 -5.39 9.72
CA ASN A 467 -4.65 -4.90 10.84
C ASN A 467 -3.20 -5.39 10.70
N MET A 468 -2.48 -4.73 9.78
CA MET A 468 -1.10 -5.06 9.44
C MET A 468 -0.14 -4.82 10.61
N LYS A 469 0.90 -5.65 10.71
CA LYS A 469 1.99 -5.48 11.67
C LYS A 469 3.35 -5.46 10.98
N ALA A 470 4.11 -4.39 11.19
CA ALA A 470 5.50 -4.26 10.78
C ALA A 470 6.44 -4.93 11.79
N ASN A 471 7.50 -5.58 11.29
CA ASN A 471 8.58 -6.19 12.06
C ASN A 471 8.11 -6.94 13.31
N PRO A 472 7.18 -7.91 13.19
CA PRO A 472 6.75 -8.71 14.34
C PRO A 472 7.94 -9.42 15.00
N GLU A 473 7.96 -9.41 16.33
CA GLU A 473 9.03 -10.03 17.12
C GLU A 473 9.20 -11.53 16.79
N GLY A 474 10.45 -11.97 16.64
CA GLY A 474 10.83 -13.38 16.51
C GLY A 474 10.50 -14.03 15.17
N VAL A 475 10.22 -13.25 14.12
CA VAL A 475 10.02 -13.78 12.76
C VAL A 475 11.36 -13.86 12.03
N GLU A 476 11.65 -15.04 11.49
CA GLU A 476 12.88 -15.35 10.75
C GLU A 476 12.57 -15.79 9.31
N GLU A 477 13.57 -15.82 8.44
CA GLU A 477 13.44 -16.20 7.02
C GLU A 477 12.66 -17.51 6.81
N GLN A 478 12.96 -18.56 7.61
CA GLN A 478 12.33 -19.87 7.45
C GLN A 478 10.83 -19.89 7.74
N ASP A 479 10.32 -18.87 8.46
CA ASP A 479 8.89 -18.72 8.71
C ASP A 479 8.15 -18.33 7.44
N VAL A 480 8.85 -17.84 6.40
CA VAL A 480 8.29 -17.53 5.09
C VAL A 480 8.84 -18.51 4.06
N SER A 481 8.31 -19.73 4.10
CA SER A 481 8.75 -20.84 3.24
C SER A 481 7.58 -21.63 2.65
N LEU A 482 7.85 -22.41 1.60
CA LEU A 482 6.89 -23.39 1.07
C LEU A 482 6.43 -24.39 2.14
N LYS A 483 7.32 -24.75 3.08
CA LYS A 483 6.97 -25.61 4.21
C LYS A 483 5.95 -24.95 5.13
N THR A 484 6.12 -23.66 5.44
CA THR A 484 5.15 -22.89 6.23
C THR A 484 3.80 -22.81 5.51
N LEU A 485 3.79 -22.50 4.21
CA LEU A 485 2.56 -22.51 3.42
C LEU A 485 1.82 -23.85 3.54
N ILE A 486 2.50 -24.97 3.33
CA ILE A 486 1.90 -26.31 3.41
C ILE A 486 1.40 -26.59 4.83
N ALA A 487 2.10 -26.14 5.87
CA ALA A 487 1.70 -26.31 7.25
C ALA A 487 0.42 -25.52 7.57
N LEU A 488 0.35 -24.25 7.18
CA LEU A 488 -0.83 -23.38 7.39
C LEU A 488 -2.05 -23.82 6.56
N ALA A 489 -1.81 -24.42 5.40
CA ALA A 489 -2.87 -24.86 4.50
C ALA A 489 -3.52 -26.20 4.91
N ARG A 490 -2.89 -26.97 5.81
CA ARG A 490 -3.46 -28.23 6.33
C ARG A 490 -4.53 -27.92 7.36
#